data_AF-A0A1A7WJT2-F1
#
_entry.id   AF-A0A1A7WJT2-F1
#
_cell.length_a   1.000
_cell.length_b   1.000
_cell.length_c   1.000
_cell.angle_alpha   90.00
_cell.angle_beta   90.00
_cell.angle_gamma   90.00
#
_symmetry.space_group_name_H-M   'P 1'
#
loop_
_entity.id
_entity.type
_entity.pdbx_description
1 polymer ?
#
loop_
_entity_poly.entity_id
_entity_poly.type
_entity_poly.pdbx_seq_one_letter_code
_entity_poly.pdbx_strand_id
1 'polypeptide(L)'
;DHVWLKLDGNWEKHGDKCYYFSNIYLPWAESRSSCEALGADLVKIDSREEQEFLMRKVTNFETDYFLKGVWIGLTDSEVEGSWIWVDGSPLNQSLTFW
;
A
#
# COMPACT_ATOMS: atom_id res chain seq x y z
N ASP A 1 -30.48 10.41 8.05
CA ASP A 1 -29.29 10.33 8.92
C ASP A 1 -28.29 9.35 8.35
N HIS A 2 -27.31 9.85 7.62
CA HIS A 2 -26.19 9.07 7.11
C HIS A 2 -24.96 9.56 7.85
N VAL A 3 -24.46 8.69 8.73
CA VAL A 3 -23.25 8.93 9.51
C VAL A 3 -22.10 8.98 8.52
N TRP A 4 -21.64 10.20 8.21
CA TRP A 4 -20.38 10.42 7.53
C TRP A 4 -19.29 9.82 8.41
N LEU A 5 -18.77 8.65 8.02
CA LEU A 5 -17.54 8.13 8.57
C LEU A 5 -16.45 9.18 8.27
N LYS A 6 -16.06 9.94 9.28
CA LYS A 6 -14.82 10.73 9.25
C LYS A 6 -13.65 9.76 9.02
N LEU A 7 -13.33 9.49 7.76
CA LEU A 7 -12.09 8.83 7.34
C LEU A 7 -11.14 9.81 6.64
N ASP A 8 -11.44 11.11 6.69
CA ASP A 8 -10.60 12.17 6.12
C ASP A 8 -9.48 12.56 7.09
N GLY A 9 -8.54 11.64 7.29
CA GLY A 9 -7.35 11.88 8.11
C GLY A 9 -6.03 11.35 7.55
N ASN A 10 -6.05 10.25 6.78
CA ASN A 10 -4.82 9.55 6.36
C ASN A 10 -4.66 9.41 4.84
N TRP A 11 -5.42 10.17 4.04
CA TRP A 11 -5.23 10.24 2.59
C TRP A 11 -4.21 11.32 2.23
N GLU A 12 -3.21 10.93 1.44
CA GLU A 12 -2.12 11.78 1.00
C GLU A 12 -2.09 11.78 -0.53
N LYS A 13 -2.04 12.96 -1.15
CA LYS A 13 -1.90 13.08 -2.60
C LYS A 13 -0.41 13.17 -2.98
N HIS A 14 0.02 12.37 -3.96
CA HIS A 14 1.34 12.49 -4.56
C HIS A 14 1.26 12.20 -6.06
N GLY A 15 1.58 13.21 -6.87
CA GLY A 15 1.31 13.20 -8.31
C GLY A 15 -0.19 13.06 -8.59
N ASP A 16 -0.52 12.05 -9.38
CA ASP A 16 -1.88 11.76 -9.85
C ASP A 16 -2.59 10.69 -9.00
N LYS A 17 -1.90 10.18 -7.98
CA LYS A 17 -2.37 9.11 -7.08
C LYS A 17 -2.72 9.65 -5.69
N CYS A 18 -3.62 8.97 -5.00
CA CYS A 18 -3.97 9.19 -3.59
C CYS A 18 -3.61 7.93 -2.80
N TYR A 19 -2.96 8.11 -1.65
CA TYR A 19 -2.43 7.02 -0.82
C TYR A 19 -3.07 7.08 0.56
N TYR A 20 -3.56 5.94 1.03
CA TYR A 20 -4.10 5.80 2.38
C TYR A 20 -3.12 5.01 3.25
N PHE A 21 -2.63 5.63 4.32
CA PHE A 21 -1.76 4.97 5.28
C PHE A 21 -2.61 4.35 6.39
N SER A 22 -2.81 3.03 6.31
CA SER A 22 -3.51 2.28 7.35
C SER A 22 -2.66 2.19 8.60
N ASN A 23 -3.30 2.42 9.73
CA ASN A 23 -2.69 2.30 11.05
C ASN A 23 -3.11 0.97 11.73
N ILE A 24 -3.77 0.08 11.00
CA ILE A 24 -4.25 -1.22 11.49
C ILE A 24 -3.36 -2.33 10.93
N TYR A 25 -2.91 -3.24 11.80
CA TYR A 25 -2.17 -4.42 11.40
C TYR A 25 -3.13 -5.56 11.06
N LEU A 26 -3.16 -5.96 9.79
CA LEU A 26 -3.95 -7.08 9.28
C LEU A 26 -3.05 -8.00 8.44
N PRO A 27 -3.41 -9.29 8.27
CA PRO A 27 -2.83 -10.13 7.22
C PRO A 27 -2.96 -9.48 5.83
N TRP A 28 -2.11 -9.86 4.88
CA TRP A 28 -2.08 -9.26 3.54
C TRP A 28 -3.46 -9.29 2.85
N ALA A 29 -4.14 -10.44 2.87
CA ALA A 29 -5.45 -10.60 2.22
C ALA A 29 -6.55 -9.72 2.87
N GLU A 30 -6.54 -9.61 4.20
CA GLU A 30 -7.47 -8.74 4.94
C GLU A 30 -7.16 -7.25 4.72
N SER A 31 -5.88 -6.91 4.58
CA SER A 31 -5.42 -5.55 4.25
C SER A 31 -5.92 -5.15 2.86
N ARG A 32 -5.79 -6.03 1.86
CA ARG A 32 -6.33 -5.82 0.52
C ARG A 32 -7.84 -5.62 0.54
N SER A 33 -8.57 -6.53 1.21
CA SER A 33 -10.02 -6.44 1.34
C SER A 33 -10.47 -5.11 1.98
N SER A 34 -9.69 -4.61 2.94
CA SER A 34 -9.94 -3.31 3.58
C SER A 34 -9.70 -2.13 2.62
N CYS A 35 -8.65 -2.18 1.80
CA CYS A 35 -8.41 -1.18 0.75
C CYS A 35 -9.53 -1.19 -0.31
N GLU A 36 -9.97 -2.37 -0.75
CA GLU A 36 -11.06 -2.54 -1.72
C GLU A 36 -12.38 -1.98 -1.18
N ALA A 37 -12.68 -2.19 0.11
CA ALA A 37 -13.84 -1.61 0.77
C ALA A 37 -13.82 -0.07 0.82
N LEU A 38 -12.64 0.56 0.70
CA LEU A 38 -12.47 2.01 0.59
C LEU A 38 -12.48 2.52 -0.87
N GLY A 39 -12.69 1.63 -1.84
CA GLY A 39 -12.61 1.98 -3.27
C GLY A 39 -11.18 2.16 -3.79
N ALA A 40 -10.19 1.57 -3.11
CA ALA A 40 -8.78 1.57 -3.51
C ALA A 40 -8.24 0.12 -3.55
N ASP A 41 -6.93 -0.05 -3.68
CA ASP A 41 -6.24 -1.35 -3.57
C ASP A 41 -4.90 -1.13 -2.84
N LEU A 42 -4.22 -2.21 -2.44
CA LEU A 42 -2.87 -2.13 -1.91
C LEU A 42 -1.93 -1.48 -2.94
N VAL A 43 -0.97 -0.69 -2.43
CA VAL A 43 -0.14 0.16 -3.29
C VAL A 43 0.70 -0.67 -4.27
N LYS A 44 0.61 -0.29 -5.55
CA LYS A 44 1.56 -0.67 -6.58
C LYS A 44 2.58 0.45 -6.75
N ILE A 45 3.86 0.09 -6.76
CA ILE A 45 4.97 1.04 -6.89
C ILE A 45 5.49 0.95 -8.32
N ASP A 46 5.30 2.02 -9.08
CA ASP A 46 5.68 2.09 -10.50
C ASP A 46 6.96 2.88 -10.74
N SER A 47 7.47 3.61 -9.73
CA SER A 47 8.67 4.44 -9.87
C SER A 47 9.50 4.53 -8.60
N ARG A 48 10.76 4.95 -8.77
CA ARG A 48 11.68 5.18 -7.64
C ARG A 48 11.22 6.36 -6.79
N GLU A 49 10.72 7.41 -7.42
CA GLU A 49 10.21 8.60 -6.76
C GLU A 49 8.99 8.26 -5.89
N GLU A 50 8.10 7.40 -6.37
CA GLU A 50 6.97 6.87 -5.60
C GLU A 50 7.45 6.08 -4.38
N GLN A 51 8.43 5.19 -4.57
CA GLN A 51 9.03 4.42 -3.46
C GLN A 51 9.63 5.35 -2.39
N GLU A 52 10.42 6.34 -2.80
CA GLU A 52 11.05 7.30 -1.87
C GLU A 52 10.01 8.13 -1.12
N PHE A 53 8.94 8.55 -1.79
CA PHE A 53 7.81 9.22 -1.15
C PHE A 53 7.16 8.35 -0.06
N LEU A 54 6.84 7.09 -0.38
CA LEU A 54 6.21 6.15 0.55
C LEU A 54 7.13 5.84 1.73
N MET A 55 8.41 5.55 1.48
CA MET A 55 9.40 5.30 2.53
C MET A 55 9.53 6.48 3.49
N ARG A 56 9.60 7.72 2.97
CA ARG A 56 9.66 8.92 3.82
C ARG A 56 8.41 9.08 4.66
N LYS A 57 7.22 8.82 4.09
CA LYS A 57 5.97 8.89 4.85
C LYS A 57 5.96 7.86 5.97
N VAL A 58 6.24 6.59 5.67
CA VAL A 58 6.28 5.50 6.68
C VAL A 58 7.34 5.75 7.76
N THR A 59 8.50 6.32 7.42
CA THR A 59 9.58 6.62 8.39
C THR A 59 9.25 7.80 9.30
N ASN A 60 8.53 8.81 8.80
CA ASN A 60 8.18 10.00 9.59
C ASN A 60 7.04 9.77 10.58
N PHE A 61 6.29 8.66 10.45
CA PHE A 61 5.40 8.20 11.51
C PHE A 61 6.27 7.54 12.58
N GLU A 62 6.72 8.29 13.60
CA GLU A 62 7.47 7.84 14.79
C GLU A 62 6.66 6.86 15.68
N THR A 63 6.10 5.82 15.09
CA THR A 63 5.24 4.85 15.75
C THR A 63 5.61 3.45 15.28
N ASP A 64 5.20 2.47 16.07
CA ASP A 64 5.44 1.01 15.99
C ASP A 64 5.24 0.36 14.59
N TYR A 65 4.81 1.11 13.56
CA TYR A 65 4.62 0.67 12.16
C TYR A 65 5.92 0.25 11.49
N PHE A 66 7.02 0.99 11.66
CA PHE A 66 8.28 0.62 11.02
C PHE A 66 8.80 -0.74 11.52
N LEU A 67 8.55 -1.07 12.79
CA LEU A 67 8.93 -2.35 13.37
C LEU A 67 8.09 -3.54 12.87
N LYS A 68 6.90 -3.28 12.30
CA LYS A 68 5.95 -4.32 11.86
C LYS A 68 5.85 -4.43 10.33
N GLY A 69 6.46 -3.51 9.60
CA GLY A 69 6.35 -3.44 8.14
C GLY A 69 4.98 -2.96 7.67
N VAL A 70 4.91 -2.57 6.40
CA VAL A 70 3.67 -2.13 5.75
C VAL A 70 3.43 -3.03 4.53
N TRP A 71 2.21 -3.51 4.36
CA TRP A 71 1.85 -4.30 3.19
C TRP A 71 1.79 -3.44 1.92
N ILE A 72 2.32 -3.99 0.84
CA ILE A 72 2.18 -3.47 -0.52
C ILE A 72 1.42 -4.49 -1.38
N GLY A 73 1.00 -4.08 -2.57
CA GLY A 73 0.20 -4.90 -3.46
C GLY A 73 0.97 -5.99 -4.22
N LEU A 74 2.19 -6.31 -3.83
CA LEU A 74 3.01 -7.34 -4.48
C LEU A 74 2.77 -8.70 -3.81
N THR A 75 2.47 -9.74 -4.59
CA THR A 75 2.18 -11.09 -4.11
C THR A 75 2.65 -12.15 -5.10
N ASP A 76 2.99 -13.35 -4.61
CA ASP A 76 3.24 -14.55 -5.39
C ASP A 76 2.31 -15.71 -4.98
N SER A 77 1.22 -15.40 -4.27
CA SER A 77 0.28 -16.39 -3.71
C SER A 77 -0.35 -17.33 -4.73
N GLU A 78 -0.43 -16.92 -6.00
CA GLU A 78 -0.96 -17.75 -7.09
C GLU A 78 0.07 -18.78 -7.56
N VAL A 79 1.33 -18.36 -7.71
CA VAL A 79 2.44 -19.19 -8.18
C VAL A 79 3.71 -18.71 -7.49
N GLU A 80 4.21 -19.52 -6.54
CA GLU A 80 5.44 -19.26 -5.79
C GLU A 80 6.59 -18.87 -6.72
N GLY A 81 7.26 -17.75 -6.41
CA GLY A 81 8.36 -17.21 -7.22
C GLY A 81 7.92 -16.38 -8.44
N SER A 82 6.62 -16.31 -8.75
CA SER A 82 6.05 -15.46 -9.80
C SER A 82 5.31 -14.27 -9.19
N TRP A 83 6.07 -13.21 -8.92
CA TRP A 83 5.54 -11.99 -8.31
C TRP A 83 4.68 -11.16 -9.27
N ILE A 84 3.45 -10.89 -8.84
CA ILE A 84 2.46 -10.06 -9.52
C ILE A 84 1.95 -8.96 -8.58
N TRP A 85 1.58 -7.83 -9.17
CA TRP A 85 0.86 -6.78 -8.46
C TRP A 85 -0.63 -7.09 -8.40
N VAL A 86 -1.33 -6.46 -7.45
CA VAL A 86 -2.79 -6.56 -7.29
C VAL A 86 -3.60 -6.18 -8.54
N ASP A 87 -3.00 -5.39 -9.46
CA ASP A 87 -3.57 -5.03 -10.77
C ASP A 87 -3.34 -6.10 -11.87
N GLY A 88 -2.67 -7.21 -11.53
CA GLY A 88 -2.33 -8.30 -12.43
C GLY A 88 -1.06 -8.09 -13.27
N SER A 89 -0.38 -6.94 -13.13
CA SER A 89 0.88 -6.71 -13.84
C SER A 89 2.05 -7.45 -13.18
N PRO A 90 3.02 -7.96 -13.96
CA PRO A 90 4.20 -8.63 -13.40
C PRO A 90 5.15 -7.64 -12.72
N LEU A 91 5.91 -8.13 -11.75
CA LEU A 91 7.00 -7.35 -11.16
C LEU A 91 8.05 -6.97 -12.21
N ASN A 92 8.28 -5.67 -12.40
CA ASN A 92 9.44 -5.21 -13.16
C ASN A 92 10.71 -5.34 -12.30
N GLN A 93 11.60 -6.25 -12.66
CA GLN A 93 12.85 -6.49 -11.94
C GLN A 93 13.79 -5.27 -11.90
N SER A 94 13.62 -4.30 -12.79
CA SER A 94 14.38 -3.03 -12.73
C SER A 94 13.86 -2.07 -11.65
N LEU A 95 12.70 -2.37 -11.05
CA LEU A 95 12.05 -1.62 -9.98
C LEU A 95 12.00 -2.42 -8.67
N THR A 96 12.98 -3.30 -8.44
CA THR A 96 13.19 -3.92 -7.13
C THR A 96 14.05 -3.01 -6.27
N PHE A 97 13.49 -2.53 -5.16
CA PHE A 97 14.12 -1.55 -4.27
C PHE A 97 14.55 -2.16 -2.92
N TRP A 98 14.82 -3.47 -2.90
CA TRP A 98 15.17 -4.27 -1.71
C TRP A 98 16.62 -4.06 -1.28
#